data_AF-A0A3N4QAE8-F1
#
_entry.id   AF-A0A3N4QAE8-F1
#
_cell.length_a   1.000
_cell.length_b   1.000
_cell.length_c   1.000
_cell.angle_alpha   90.00
_cell.angle_beta   90.00
_cell.angle_gamma   90.00
#
_symmetry.space_group_name_H-M   'P 1'
#
loop_
_entity.id
_entity.type
_entity.pdbx_description
1 polymer ?
#
loop_
_entity_poly.entity_id
_entity_poly.type
_entity_poly.pdbx_seq_one_letter_code
_entity_poly.pdbx_strand_id
1 'polypeptide(L)'
;MKLILAALLLASTCFTASAQNNSGSRLLKYKSKTHTPIYVELNDTEAKVFYLSNHLDVAGRGYALASTDTLAKKTDGRYEKGPATIITENEKSILLLTTRKGVNRYALHTVTDMHAANNDLNNAYHCSRYFELSDKLNKTYPLYHYSFREAYGTWKTAENKEIDYVQFREWTDRRISVLRDSLTRLNDSRTATTDFLLKNIRTIDYPALKEKIQTLPAEYAYQSQYFTTVANAVAKEKPEYFLRLAEDLPESRQILFQSVDKTRPVFDRIRAVEGYAAVKKAFFDERAGMYTGFYKK
;
A
#
# COMPACT_ATOMS: atom_id res chain seq x y z
N MET A 1 0.01 -1.87 16.85
CA MET A 1 -1.22 -2.45 16.25
C MET A 1 -1.07 -3.88 15.65
N LYS A 2 -0.82 -4.89 16.50
CA LYS A 2 -1.45 -6.22 16.30
C LYS A 2 -2.83 -6.08 16.93
N LEU A 3 -3.91 -6.51 16.26
CA LEU A 3 -5.32 -6.40 16.68
C LEU A 3 -6.05 -5.10 16.30
N ILE A 4 -6.25 -4.83 15.00
CA ILE A 4 -7.58 -4.48 14.42
C ILE A 4 -7.57 -4.95 12.96
N LEU A 5 -7.50 -6.26 12.76
CA LEU A 5 -7.74 -6.92 11.45
C LEU A 5 -8.31 -8.32 11.65
N ALA A 6 -8.83 -8.59 12.85
CA ALA A 6 -9.39 -9.86 13.28
C ALA A 6 -10.87 -9.65 13.61
N ALA A 7 -11.71 -9.48 12.59
CA ALA A 7 -13.15 -9.76 12.61
C ALA A 7 -13.80 -9.22 11.33
N LEU A 8 -13.50 -9.80 10.16
CA LEU A 8 -14.33 -9.62 8.96
C LEU A 8 -13.90 -10.56 7.84
N LEU A 9 -13.88 -11.87 8.06
CA LEU A 9 -13.82 -12.88 6.98
C LEU A 9 -14.23 -14.26 7.52
N LEU A 10 -15.52 -14.39 7.83
CA LEU A 10 -16.18 -15.70 7.87
C LEU A 10 -17.44 -15.59 7.00
N ALA A 11 -17.19 -15.45 5.70
CA ALA A 11 -18.15 -15.82 4.68
C ALA A 11 -17.41 -16.77 3.75
N SER A 12 -17.29 -18.02 4.21
CA SER A 12 -16.94 -19.16 3.37
C SER A 12 -18.12 -19.38 2.42
N THR A 13 -18.27 -18.53 1.41
CA THR A 13 -19.05 -18.91 0.24
C THR A 13 -18.24 -20.01 -0.43
N CYS A 14 -18.71 -21.25 -0.26
CA CYS A 14 -18.32 -22.36 -1.13
C CYS A 14 -18.52 -21.89 -2.57
N PHE A 15 -17.45 -21.43 -3.20
CA PHE A 15 -17.42 -21.32 -4.64
C PHE A 15 -17.44 -22.76 -5.14
N THR A 16 -18.61 -23.21 -5.58
CA THR A 16 -18.68 -24.31 -6.52
C THR A 16 -17.80 -23.90 -7.69
N ALA A 17 -16.63 -24.53 -7.77
CA ALA A 17 -15.68 -24.38 -8.86
C ALA A 17 -16.41 -24.77 -10.14
N SER A 18 -17.02 -23.79 -10.79
CA SER A 18 -17.47 -23.91 -12.17
C SER A 18 -16.20 -23.78 -13.00
N ALA A 19 -15.45 -24.88 -13.09
CA ALA A 19 -14.45 -25.06 -14.12
C ALA A 19 -15.21 -25.14 -15.45
N GLN A 20 -15.57 -23.98 -16.01
CA GLN A 20 -15.87 -23.91 -17.43
C GLN A 20 -14.54 -24.16 -18.14
N ASN A 21 -14.37 -25.41 -18.58
CA ASN A 21 -13.42 -25.78 -19.61
C ASN A 21 -13.64 -24.87 -20.83
N ASN A 22 -12.92 -23.75 -20.89
CA ASN A 22 -12.70 -23.03 -22.14
C ASN A 22 -11.83 -23.92 -23.02
N SER A 23 -12.47 -24.84 -23.74
CA SER A 23 -11.85 -25.83 -24.63
C SER A 23 -11.07 -25.22 -25.82
N GLY A 24 -10.80 -23.92 -25.83
CA GLY A 24 -10.00 -23.20 -26.82
C GLY A 24 -8.89 -22.30 -26.26
N SER A 25 -8.72 -22.19 -24.93
CA SER A 25 -7.64 -21.37 -24.36
C SER A 25 -6.40 -22.21 -24.00
N ARG A 26 -5.21 -21.79 -24.43
CA ARG A 26 -3.93 -22.43 -24.08
C ARG A 26 -3.02 -21.45 -23.36
N LEU A 27 -2.57 -21.82 -22.15
CA LEU A 27 -1.56 -21.06 -21.42
C LEU A 27 -0.15 -21.49 -21.83
N LEU A 28 0.67 -20.51 -22.18
CA LEU A 28 2.06 -20.65 -22.55
C LEU A 28 2.95 -19.85 -21.60
N LYS A 29 4.22 -20.26 -21.49
CA LYS A 29 5.23 -19.61 -20.66
C LYS A 29 6.57 -19.51 -21.39
N TYR A 30 7.18 -18.34 -21.33
CA TYR A 30 8.62 -18.20 -21.53
C TYR A 30 9.34 -18.48 -20.21
N LYS A 31 10.19 -19.52 -20.19
CA LYS A 31 11.01 -19.88 -19.03
C LYS A 31 12.47 -19.55 -19.32
N SER A 32 13.02 -18.58 -18.60
CA SER A 32 14.46 -18.31 -18.55
C SER A 32 14.98 -18.54 -17.14
N LYS A 33 16.27 -18.89 -17.01
CA LYS A 33 16.96 -18.93 -15.72
C LYS A 33 17.30 -17.53 -15.19
N THR A 34 17.40 -16.55 -16.08
CA THR A 34 17.90 -15.19 -15.78
C THR A 34 16.83 -14.11 -15.93
N HIS A 35 15.74 -14.40 -16.65
CA HIS A 35 14.66 -13.44 -16.88
C HIS A 35 13.40 -13.85 -16.15
N THR A 36 12.63 -12.85 -15.73
CA THR A 36 11.32 -13.02 -15.13
C THR A 36 10.39 -13.71 -16.12
N PRO A 37 9.53 -14.66 -15.68
CA PRO A 37 8.65 -15.39 -16.59
C PRO A 37 7.69 -14.45 -17.32
N ILE A 38 7.41 -14.78 -18.58
CA ILE A 38 6.32 -14.18 -19.35
C ILE A 38 5.29 -15.27 -19.56
N TYR A 39 4.03 -14.99 -19.23
CA TYR A 39 2.92 -15.89 -19.49
C TYR A 39 2.08 -15.36 -20.65
N VAL A 40 1.54 -16.27 -21.46
CA VAL A 40 0.69 -15.92 -22.59
C VAL A 40 -0.52 -16.85 -22.60
N GLU A 41 -1.72 -16.31 -22.41
CA GLU A 41 -2.96 -17.03 -22.70
C GLU A 41 -3.33 -16.77 -24.15
N LEU A 42 -3.43 -17.82 -24.96
CA LEU A 42 -3.94 -17.75 -26.33
C LEU A 42 -5.37 -18.28 -26.38
N ASN A 43 -6.25 -17.60 -27.09
CA ASN A 43 -7.55 -18.14 -27.52
C ASN A 43 -7.79 -17.85 -29.01
N ASP A 44 -8.96 -18.20 -29.52
CA ASP A 44 -9.24 -18.10 -30.97
C ASP A 44 -9.26 -16.68 -31.54
N THR A 45 -9.38 -15.65 -30.68
CA THR A 45 -9.59 -14.26 -31.08
C THR A 45 -8.52 -13.31 -30.57
N GLU A 46 -7.91 -13.61 -29.42
CA GLU A 46 -6.95 -12.75 -28.75
C GLU A 46 -5.88 -13.56 -28.01
N ALA A 47 -4.79 -12.86 -27.68
CA ALA A 47 -3.75 -13.35 -26.80
C ALA A 47 -3.53 -12.35 -25.66
N LYS A 48 -3.51 -12.83 -24.41
CA LYS A 48 -3.15 -12.00 -23.24
C LYS A 48 -1.72 -12.31 -22.84
N VAL A 49 -0.86 -11.31 -22.86
CA VAL A 49 0.55 -11.42 -22.46
C VAL A 49 0.72 -10.78 -21.09
N PHE A 50 1.13 -11.58 -20.11
CA PHE A 50 1.39 -11.14 -18.74
C PHE A 50 2.89 -10.99 -18.54
N TYR A 51 3.33 -9.74 -18.35
CA TYR A 51 4.71 -9.41 -18.05
C TYR A 51 4.87 -9.32 -16.54
N LEU A 52 5.60 -10.28 -15.97
CA LEU A 52 5.91 -10.27 -14.55
C LEU A 52 7.24 -9.56 -14.32
N SER A 53 7.35 -8.91 -13.16
CA SER A 53 8.57 -8.31 -12.64
C SER A 53 8.93 -8.96 -11.31
N ASN A 54 10.23 -9.15 -11.05
CA ASN A 54 10.69 -9.61 -9.74
C ASN A 54 10.65 -8.42 -8.78
N HIS A 55 10.03 -8.59 -7.63
CA HIS A 55 10.05 -7.60 -6.57
C HIS A 55 10.73 -8.18 -5.33
N LEU A 56 11.80 -7.51 -4.89
CA LEU A 56 12.61 -7.88 -3.74
C LEU A 56 12.57 -6.74 -2.71
N ASP A 57 12.04 -7.03 -1.53
CA ASP A 57 11.98 -6.11 -0.40
C ASP A 57 12.35 -6.85 0.89
N VAL A 58 12.74 -6.12 1.93
CA VAL A 58 13.05 -6.71 3.25
C VAL A 58 11.88 -7.50 3.84
N ALA A 59 10.63 -7.13 3.50
CA ALA A 59 9.44 -7.84 3.96
C ALA A 59 9.16 -9.13 3.16
N GLY A 60 9.73 -9.29 1.97
CA GLY A 60 9.53 -10.49 1.16
C GLY A 60 9.99 -10.37 -0.28
N ARG A 61 9.89 -11.51 -0.97
CA ARG A 61 10.12 -11.65 -2.41
C ARG A 61 8.86 -12.15 -3.08
N GLY A 62 8.63 -11.72 -4.32
CA GLY A 62 7.53 -12.20 -5.14
C GLY A 62 7.57 -11.60 -6.53
N TYR A 63 6.50 -11.83 -7.27
CA TYR A 63 6.26 -11.17 -8.55
C TYR A 63 5.31 -9.98 -8.36
N ALA A 64 5.43 -9.01 -9.25
CA ALA A 64 4.41 -8.01 -9.51
C ALA A 64 4.10 -7.99 -11.00
N LEU A 65 2.81 -7.87 -11.35
CA LEU A 65 2.38 -7.69 -12.72
C LEU A 65 2.83 -6.30 -13.20
N ALA A 66 3.79 -6.25 -14.12
CA ALA A 66 4.29 -5.01 -14.70
C ALA A 66 3.34 -4.45 -15.75
N SER A 67 2.79 -5.34 -16.59
CA SER A 67 1.74 -5.01 -17.55
C SER A 67 1.01 -6.27 -18.01
N THR A 68 -0.18 -6.06 -18.56
CA THR A 68 -0.90 -7.06 -19.35
C THR A 68 -1.25 -6.43 -20.69
N ASP A 69 -0.86 -7.10 -21.77
CA ASP A 69 -1.26 -6.71 -23.12
C ASP A 69 -2.25 -7.71 -23.70
N THR A 70 -3.27 -7.18 -24.37
CA THR A 70 -4.23 -7.96 -25.16
C THR A 70 -3.94 -7.75 -26.64
N LEU A 71 -3.53 -8.79 -27.34
CA LEU A 71 -3.15 -8.78 -28.75
C LEU A 71 -4.30 -9.39 -29.56
N ALA A 72 -4.71 -8.71 -30.62
CA ALA A 72 -5.77 -9.21 -31.50
C ALA A 72 -5.20 -10.21 -32.51
N LYS A 73 -5.91 -11.30 -32.77
CA LYS A 73 -5.56 -12.23 -33.84
C LYS A 73 -5.84 -11.60 -35.20
N LYS A 74 -4.91 -11.79 -36.13
CA LYS A 74 -4.98 -11.33 -37.51
C LYS A 74 -5.36 -12.48 -38.44
N THR A 75 -5.73 -12.15 -39.67
CA THR A 75 -6.16 -13.12 -40.69
C THR A 75 -5.06 -14.11 -41.06
N ASP A 76 -3.79 -13.73 -40.91
CA ASP A 76 -2.62 -14.59 -41.12
C ASP A 76 -2.30 -15.49 -39.90
N GLY A 77 -3.15 -15.47 -38.86
CA GLY A 77 -3.01 -16.28 -37.66
C GLY A 77 -2.04 -15.70 -36.61
N ARG A 78 -1.41 -14.55 -36.87
CA ARG A 78 -0.55 -13.87 -35.89
C ARG A 78 -1.38 -13.11 -34.86
N TYR A 79 -0.85 -12.90 -33.67
CA TYR A 79 -1.45 -11.99 -32.69
C TYR A 79 -0.58 -10.74 -32.59
N GLU A 80 -1.16 -9.55 -32.62
CA GLU A 80 -0.37 -8.31 -32.56
C GLU A 80 -1.06 -7.18 -31.80
N LYS A 81 -0.24 -6.38 -31.10
CA LYS A 81 -0.58 -5.06 -30.58
C LYS A 81 0.71 -4.26 -30.33
N GLY A 82 0.85 -3.14 -31.03
CA GLY A 82 2.00 -2.25 -30.88
C GLY A 82 3.33 -3.01 -31.06
N PRO A 83 4.25 -3.00 -30.09
CA PRO A 83 5.56 -3.65 -30.21
C PRO A 83 5.52 -5.18 -30.04
N ALA A 84 4.40 -5.75 -29.60
CA ALA A 84 4.28 -7.16 -29.28
C ALA A 84 3.58 -7.93 -30.42
N THR A 85 4.21 -9.01 -30.86
CA THR A 85 3.67 -9.93 -31.88
C THR A 85 3.91 -11.37 -31.47
N ILE A 86 2.91 -12.23 -31.62
CA ILE A 86 3.06 -13.68 -31.45
C ILE A 86 2.90 -14.34 -32.81
N ILE A 87 3.90 -15.14 -33.17
CA ILE A 87 3.92 -15.92 -34.41
C ILE A 87 4.12 -17.41 -34.10
N THR A 88 3.81 -18.25 -35.08
CA THR A 88 4.12 -19.68 -35.04
C THR A 88 5.19 -19.97 -36.07
N GLU A 89 6.33 -20.51 -35.62
CA GLU A 89 7.43 -20.96 -36.48
C GLU A 89 7.79 -22.40 -36.10
N ASN A 90 7.84 -23.32 -37.06
CA ASN A 90 8.16 -24.73 -36.83
C ASN A 90 7.34 -25.33 -35.67
N GLU A 91 6.03 -25.10 -35.69
CA GLU A 91 5.05 -25.54 -34.68
C GLU A 91 5.25 -24.95 -33.27
N LYS A 92 6.17 -24.00 -33.10
CA LYS A 92 6.45 -23.33 -31.83
C LYS A 92 5.91 -21.91 -31.85
N SER A 93 5.24 -21.53 -30.76
CA SER A 93 4.82 -20.15 -30.55
C SER A 93 6.00 -19.30 -30.08
N ILE A 94 6.20 -18.14 -30.70
CA ILE A 94 7.27 -17.20 -30.39
C ILE A 94 6.67 -15.83 -30.16
N LEU A 95 6.97 -15.22 -29.01
CA LEU A 95 6.68 -13.80 -28.76
C LEU A 95 7.86 -12.96 -29.24
N LEU A 96 7.56 -12.00 -30.10
CA LEU A 96 8.47 -10.97 -30.59
C LEU A 96 8.15 -9.67 -29.85
N LEU A 97 9.16 -9.06 -29.24
CA LEU A 97 9.05 -7.72 -28.64
C LEU A 97 9.99 -6.77 -29.35
N THR A 98 9.41 -5.83 -30.09
CA THR A 98 10.16 -4.78 -30.78
C THR A 98 10.53 -3.67 -29.80
N THR A 99 11.83 -3.43 -29.64
CA THR A 99 12.38 -2.37 -28.78
C THR A 99 13.23 -1.42 -29.61
N ARG A 100 13.64 -0.28 -29.02
CA ARG A 100 14.60 0.64 -29.67
C ARG A 100 15.93 -0.03 -30.05
N LYS A 101 16.29 -1.14 -29.39
CA LYS A 101 17.55 -1.88 -29.61
C LYS A 101 17.40 -3.05 -30.59
N GLY A 102 16.21 -3.27 -31.15
CA GLY A 102 15.89 -4.40 -32.02
C GLY A 102 14.78 -5.30 -31.47
N VAL A 103 14.62 -6.47 -32.08
CA VAL A 103 13.54 -7.42 -31.78
C VAL A 103 14.05 -8.53 -30.86
N ASN A 104 13.48 -8.61 -29.66
CA ASN A 104 13.73 -9.72 -28.75
C ASN A 104 12.78 -10.89 -29.07
N ARG A 105 13.30 -12.11 -29.03
CA ARG A 105 12.56 -13.33 -29.37
C ARG A 105 12.44 -14.24 -28.15
N TYR A 106 11.22 -14.62 -27.81
CA TYR A 106 10.91 -15.45 -26.64
C TYR A 106 10.17 -16.71 -27.08
N ALA A 107 10.83 -17.86 -27.01
CA ALA A 107 10.19 -19.14 -27.30
C ALA A 107 9.19 -19.49 -26.19
N LEU A 108 7.92 -19.65 -26.55
CA LEU A 108 6.84 -19.95 -25.62
C LEU A 108 6.60 -21.46 -25.58
N HIS A 109 6.52 -21.99 -24.37
CA HIS A 109 6.26 -23.41 -24.13
C HIS A 109 4.89 -23.58 -23.49
N THR A 110 4.17 -24.65 -23.83
CA THR A 110 2.94 -25.00 -23.14
C THR A 110 3.20 -25.18 -21.64
N VAL A 111 2.35 -24.55 -20.81
CA VAL A 111 2.40 -24.76 -19.37
C VAL A 111 1.98 -26.20 -19.07
N THR A 112 2.87 -26.97 -18.45
CA THR A 112 2.61 -28.35 -18.04
C THR A 112 2.07 -28.46 -16.62
N ASP A 113 2.37 -27.47 -15.77
CA ASP A 113 1.90 -27.38 -14.39
C ASP A 113 1.07 -26.10 -14.23
N MET A 114 -0.25 -26.27 -14.33
CA MET A 114 -1.20 -25.17 -14.24
C MET A 114 -1.28 -24.58 -12.83
N HIS A 115 -1.09 -25.40 -11.78
CA HIS A 115 -1.12 -24.92 -10.39
C HIS A 115 0.05 -23.97 -10.13
N ALA A 116 1.26 -24.33 -10.54
CA ALA A 116 2.42 -23.47 -10.41
C ALA A 116 2.29 -22.18 -11.23
N ALA A 117 1.76 -22.26 -12.46
CA ALA A 117 1.54 -21.09 -13.30
C ALA A 117 0.50 -20.12 -12.70
N ASN A 118 -0.62 -20.65 -12.20
CA ASN A 118 -1.63 -19.87 -11.51
C ASN A 118 -1.06 -19.23 -10.25
N ASN A 119 -0.29 -19.95 -9.45
CA ASN A 119 0.37 -19.38 -8.27
C ASN A 119 1.29 -18.19 -8.60
N ASP A 120 2.08 -18.28 -9.68
CA ASP A 120 2.91 -17.16 -10.14
C ASP A 120 2.05 -15.95 -10.58
N LEU A 121 1.03 -16.19 -11.41
CA LEU A 121 0.13 -15.15 -11.92
C LEU A 121 -0.68 -14.48 -10.81
N ASN A 122 -1.21 -15.28 -9.89
CA ASN A 122 -2.01 -14.85 -8.75
C ASN A 122 -1.16 -14.06 -7.75
N ASN A 123 0.08 -14.50 -7.49
CA ASN A 123 1.02 -13.73 -6.69
C ASN A 123 1.29 -12.36 -7.32
N ALA A 124 1.58 -12.34 -8.62
CA ALA A 124 1.86 -11.11 -9.36
C ALA A 124 0.68 -10.13 -9.32
N TYR A 125 -0.54 -10.64 -9.55
CA TYR A 125 -1.75 -9.83 -9.51
C TYR A 125 -2.03 -9.29 -8.11
N HIS A 126 -2.01 -10.17 -7.10
CA HIS A 126 -2.22 -9.80 -5.70
C HIS A 126 -1.28 -8.67 -5.26
N CYS A 127 0.03 -8.84 -5.50
CA CYS A 127 1.02 -7.82 -5.15
C CYS A 127 0.74 -6.49 -5.86
N SER A 128 0.53 -6.50 -7.18
CA SER A 128 0.25 -5.27 -7.93
C SER A 128 -0.98 -4.52 -7.41
N ARG A 129 -2.07 -5.22 -7.07
CA ARG A 129 -3.28 -4.57 -6.54
C ARG A 129 -3.07 -3.93 -5.18
N TYR A 130 -2.27 -4.54 -4.30
CA TYR A 130 -1.86 -3.91 -3.03
C TYR A 130 -0.95 -2.70 -3.24
N PHE A 131 -0.07 -2.75 -4.24
CA PHE A 131 0.84 -1.64 -4.55
C PHE A 131 0.05 -0.43 -5.08
N GLU A 132 -0.87 -0.66 -6.01
CA GLU A 132 -1.78 0.36 -6.53
C GLU A 132 -2.68 0.95 -5.44
N LEU A 133 -3.21 0.12 -4.54
CA LEU A 133 -4.01 0.59 -3.41
C LEU A 133 -3.18 1.48 -2.48
N SER A 134 -1.97 1.05 -2.10
CA SER A 134 -1.05 1.82 -1.25
C SER A 134 -0.69 3.17 -1.89
N ASP A 135 -0.32 3.18 -3.17
CA ASP A 135 0.00 4.41 -3.91
C ASP A 135 -1.21 5.36 -3.96
N LYS A 136 -2.40 4.85 -4.29
CA LYS A 136 -3.62 5.66 -4.33
C LYS A 136 -3.96 6.25 -2.97
N LEU A 137 -3.90 5.46 -1.90
CA LEU A 137 -4.19 5.93 -0.55
C LEU A 137 -3.17 6.97 -0.08
N ASN A 138 -1.87 6.75 -0.33
CA ASN A 138 -0.83 7.71 0.04
C ASN A 138 -0.97 9.06 -0.68
N LYS A 139 -1.41 9.04 -1.95
CA LYS A 139 -1.72 10.26 -2.71
C LYS A 139 -2.97 10.98 -2.20
N THR A 140 -3.97 10.22 -1.75
CA THR A 140 -5.25 10.77 -1.26
C THR A 140 -5.15 11.29 0.17
N TYR A 141 -4.40 10.61 1.03
CA TYR A 141 -4.30 10.86 2.47
C TYR A 141 -2.83 11.04 2.88
N PRO A 142 -2.22 12.21 2.62
CA PRO A 142 -0.78 12.42 2.82
C PRO A 142 -0.35 12.40 4.30
N LEU A 143 -1.30 12.55 5.23
CA LEU A 143 -1.08 12.44 6.68
C LEU A 143 -1.15 10.99 7.19
N TYR A 144 -1.09 10.00 6.29
CA TYR A 144 -0.94 8.61 6.69
C TYR A 144 -0.14 7.85 5.64
N HIS A 145 0.81 7.03 6.07
CA HIS A 145 1.58 6.20 5.16
C HIS A 145 1.08 4.75 5.15
N TYR A 146 0.57 4.32 4.01
CA TYR A 146 0.26 2.94 3.68
C TYR A 146 1.45 2.29 3.00
N SER A 147 1.98 1.23 3.62
CA SER A 147 3.05 0.43 3.04
C SER A 147 2.49 -0.65 2.12
N PHE A 148 3.07 -0.79 0.93
CA PHE A 148 2.77 -1.89 0.03
C PHE A 148 3.22 -3.26 0.58
N ARG A 149 4.07 -3.28 1.61
CA ARG A 149 4.66 -4.51 2.19
C ARG A 149 3.64 -5.49 2.77
N GLU A 150 2.44 -5.00 3.11
CA GLU A 150 1.31 -5.85 3.52
C GLU A 150 0.93 -6.88 2.44
N ALA A 151 1.24 -6.62 1.17
CA ALA A 151 1.09 -7.58 0.08
C ALA A 151 1.78 -8.92 0.39
N TYR A 152 3.00 -8.88 0.94
CA TYR A 152 3.78 -10.08 1.24
C TYR A 152 3.20 -10.89 2.40
N GLY A 153 2.79 -10.19 3.47
CA GLY A 153 2.16 -10.83 4.62
C GLY A 153 0.86 -11.50 4.23
N THR A 154 0.00 -10.78 3.52
CA THR A 154 -1.30 -11.30 3.06
C THR A 154 -1.17 -12.39 2.01
N TRP A 155 -0.17 -12.33 1.13
CA TRP A 155 0.10 -13.42 0.19
C TRP A 155 0.55 -14.70 0.89
N LYS A 156 1.36 -14.62 1.96
CA LYS A 156 1.80 -15.81 2.70
C LYS A 156 0.62 -16.60 3.25
N THR A 157 -0.43 -15.93 3.72
CA THR A 157 -1.62 -16.54 4.32
C THR A 157 -2.82 -16.63 3.37
N ALA A 158 -2.68 -16.22 2.11
CA ALA A 158 -3.77 -16.30 1.15
C ALA A 158 -4.19 -17.76 0.92
N GLU A 159 -5.48 -18.03 1.03
CA GLU A 159 -6.10 -19.25 0.55
C GLU A 159 -6.22 -19.17 -0.98
N ASN A 160 -6.30 -20.31 -1.67
CA ASN A 160 -6.59 -20.37 -3.11
C ASN A 160 -5.49 -19.78 -4.03
N LYS A 161 -4.21 -19.85 -3.65
CA LYS A 161 -3.12 -19.31 -4.47
C LYS A 161 -3.02 -19.95 -5.87
N GLU A 162 -3.49 -21.18 -6.01
CA GLU A 162 -3.34 -22.02 -7.20
C GLU A 162 -4.62 -22.16 -8.03
N ILE A 163 -5.74 -21.50 -7.63
CA ILE A 163 -6.96 -21.53 -8.44
C ILE A 163 -6.75 -20.81 -9.77
N ASP A 164 -7.67 -21.04 -10.72
CA ASP A 164 -7.67 -20.34 -12.00
C ASP A 164 -7.50 -18.83 -11.82
N TYR A 165 -6.57 -18.26 -12.60
CA TYR A 165 -6.15 -16.88 -12.38
C TYR A 165 -7.26 -15.86 -12.68
N VAL A 166 -8.25 -16.20 -13.53
CA VAL A 166 -9.41 -15.33 -13.78
C VAL A 166 -10.29 -15.29 -12.55
N GLN A 167 -10.58 -16.46 -11.96
CA GLN A 167 -11.35 -16.56 -10.71
C GLN A 167 -10.63 -15.87 -9.54
N PHE A 168 -9.31 -16.04 -9.45
CA PHE A 168 -8.50 -15.39 -8.42
C PHE A 168 -8.55 -13.87 -8.54
N ARG A 169 -8.48 -13.31 -9.75
CA ARG A 169 -8.57 -11.86 -9.98
C ARG A 169 -9.86 -11.28 -9.41
N GLU A 170 -11.00 -11.89 -9.71
CA GLU A 170 -12.29 -11.44 -9.16
C GLU A 170 -12.31 -11.49 -7.63
N TRP A 171 -11.77 -12.57 -7.06
CA TRP A 171 -11.66 -12.72 -5.61
C TRP A 171 -10.77 -11.61 -4.99
N THR A 172 -9.60 -11.36 -5.58
CA THR A 172 -8.69 -10.30 -5.13
C THR A 172 -9.33 -8.92 -5.26
N ASP A 173 -9.98 -8.61 -6.38
CA ASP A 173 -10.58 -7.28 -6.58
C ASP A 173 -11.71 -6.98 -5.60
N ARG A 174 -12.56 -7.98 -5.30
CA ARG A 174 -13.57 -7.84 -4.23
C ARG A 174 -12.91 -7.52 -2.89
N ARG A 175 -11.86 -8.26 -2.52
CA ARG A 175 -11.13 -8.06 -1.26
C ARG A 175 -10.44 -6.68 -1.18
N ILE A 176 -9.80 -6.27 -2.28
CA ILE A 176 -9.14 -4.96 -2.39
C ILE A 176 -10.18 -3.83 -2.31
N SER A 177 -11.35 -3.97 -2.93
CA SER A 177 -12.42 -2.98 -2.83
C SER A 177 -12.90 -2.81 -1.39
N VAL A 178 -13.18 -3.91 -0.68
CA VAL A 178 -13.62 -3.86 0.73
C VAL A 178 -12.55 -3.20 1.60
N LEU A 179 -11.28 -3.56 1.40
CA LEU A 179 -10.17 -2.96 2.13
C LEU A 179 -10.06 -1.45 1.85
N ARG A 180 -10.11 -1.06 0.57
CA ARG A 180 -10.09 0.35 0.16
C ARG A 180 -11.21 1.14 0.82
N ASP A 181 -12.45 0.65 0.77
CA ASP A 181 -13.60 1.39 1.29
C ASP A 181 -13.51 1.55 2.81
N SER A 182 -13.01 0.52 3.52
CA SER A 182 -12.75 0.58 4.95
C SER A 182 -11.67 1.63 5.30
N LEU A 183 -10.53 1.60 4.60
CA LEU A 183 -9.43 2.54 4.82
C LEU A 183 -9.80 3.98 4.45
N THR A 184 -10.60 4.16 3.40
CA THR A 184 -11.13 5.46 2.96
C THR A 184 -11.98 6.08 4.06
N ARG A 185 -13.01 5.36 4.55
CA ARG A 185 -13.88 5.85 5.65
C ARG A 185 -13.10 6.22 6.90
N LEU A 186 -12.10 5.41 7.27
CA LEU A 186 -11.25 5.66 8.42
C LEU A 186 -10.47 6.99 8.27
N ASN A 187 -9.88 7.24 7.09
CA ASN A 187 -9.11 8.46 6.86
C ASN A 187 -9.97 9.69 6.62
N ASP A 188 -11.14 9.55 6.02
CA ASP A 188 -12.09 10.67 5.88
C ASP A 188 -12.48 11.19 7.27
N SER A 189 -12.77 10.29 8.21
CA SER A 189 -13.07 10.65 9.61
C SER A 189 -11.88 11.35 10.29
N ARG A 190 -10.66 10.83 10.10
CA ARG A 190 -9.43 11.43 10.66
C ARG A 190 -9.16 12.81 10.07
N THR A 191 -9.31 12.96 8.76
CA THR A 191 -9.15 14.23 8.04
C THR A 191 -10.15 15.25 8.55
N ALA A 192 -11.44 14.90 8.61
CA ALA A 192 -12.47 15.78 9.12
C ALA A 192 -12.21 16.22 10.58
N THR A 193 -11.73 15.29 11.42
CA THR A 193 -11.36 15.60 12.81
C THR A 193 -10.16 16.53 12.89
N THR A 194 -9.10 16.26 12.14
CA THR A 194 -7.91 17.12 12.07
C THR A 194 -8.28 18.51 11.57
N ASP A 195 -9.03 18.63 10.48
CA ASP A 195 -9.46 19.92 9.91
C ASP A 195 -10.32 20.70 10.89
N PHE A 196 -11.25 20.04 11.58
CA PHE A 196 -12.05 20.67 12.63
C PHE A 196 -11.17 21.22 13.75
N LEU A 197 -10.22 20.44 14.25
CA LEU A 197 -9.33 20.85 15.34
C LEU A 197 -8.42 22.01 14.93
N LEU A 198 -7.84 21.96 13.74
CA LEU A 198 -6.99 23.03 13.21
C LEU A 198 -7.78 24.32 13.00
N LYS A 199 -8.99 24.24 12.43
CA LYS A 199 -9.85 25.41 12.18
C LYS A 199 -10.29 26.10 13.48
N ASN A 200 -10.53 25.32 14.54
CA ASN A 200 -11.07 25.83 15.79
C ASN A 200 -10.03 25.95 16.91
N ILE A 201 -8.74 25.78 16.62
CA ILE A 201 -7.68 25.63 17.63
C ILE A 201 -7.63 26.78 18.66
N ARG A 202 -7.95 28.00 18.23
CA ARG A 202 -7.95 29.20 19.08
C ARG A 202 -9.17 29.30 19.99
N THR A 203 -10.31 28.76 19.58
CA THR A 203 -11.61 28.93 20.25
C THR A 203 -12.11 27.68 20.95
N ILE A 204 -11.65 26.49 20.55
CA ILE A 204 -12.02 25.21 21.15
C ILE A 204 -11.59 25.17 22.62
N ASP A 205 -12.47 24.70 23.51
CA ASP A 205 -12.15 24.46 24.90
C ASP A 205 -11.28 23.20 25.07
N TYR A 206 -10.66 23.06 26.23
CA TYR A 206 -9.75 21.94 26.50
C TYR A 206 -10.46 20.58 26.51
N PRO A 207 -11.60 20.37 27.19
CA PRO A 207 -12.29 19.08 27.18
C PRO A 207 -12.63 18.59 25.76
N ALA A 208 -13.19 19.45 24.90
CA ALA A 208 -13.54 19.10 23.53
C ALA A 208 -12.31 18.85 22.65
N LEU A 209 -11.22 19.62 22.86
CA LEU A 209 -9.94 19.36 22.20
C LEU A 209 -9.42 17.96 22.57
N LYS A 210 -9.36 17.65 23.87
CA LYS A 210 -8.84 16.37 24.40
C LYS A 210 -9.64 15.19 23.87
N GLU A 211 -10.97 15.24 23.98
CA GLU A 211 -11.84 14.16 23.51
C GLU A 211 -11.62 13.87 22.02
N LYS A 212 -11.57 14.91 21.18
CA LYS A 212 -11.41 14.74 19.73
C LYS A 212 -10.01 14.32 19.34
N ILE A 213 -8.96 14.89 19.93
CA ILE A 213 -7.58 14.54 19.56
C ILE A 213 -7.25 13.07 19.91
N GLN A 214 -7.87 12.52 20.96
CA GLN A 214 -7.74 11.11 21.34
C GLN A 214 -8.30 10.13 20.29
N THR A 215 -9.16 10.60 19.37
CA THR A 215 -9.65 9.76 18.26
C THR A 215 -8.62 9.60 17.13
N LEU A 216 -7.55 10.41 17.13
CA LEU A 216 -6.48 10.34 16.15
C LEU A 216 -5.39 9.34 16.59
N PRO A 217 -4.77 8.60 15.65
CA PRO A 217 -3.76 7.59 15.98
C PRO A 217 -2.50 8.24 16.57
N ALA A 218 -2.00 7.70 17.69
CA ALA A 218 -0.83 8.20 18.41
C ALA A 218 0.21 7.10 18.77
N GLU A 219 0.25 5.98 18.05
CA GLU A 219 1.13 4.83 18.36
C GLU A 219 2.56 4.97 17.80
N TYR A 220 2.71 5.32 16.52
CA TYR A 220 4.01 5.34 15.83
C TYR A 220 4.16 6.59 14.98
N ALA A 221 5.34 7.22 15.01
CA ALA A 221 5.59 8.49 14.31
C ALA A 221 5.17 8.52 12.83
N TYR A 222 5.31 7.41 12.10
CA TYR A 222 4.93 7.30 10.68
C TYR A 222 3.42 7.08 10.45
N GLN A 223 2.65 6.71 11.48
CA GLN A 223 1.19 6.51 11.43
C GLN A 223 0.41 7.57 12.20
N SER A 224 1.11 8.42 12.96
CA SER A 224 0.48 9.41 13.85
C SER A 224 0.44 10.82 13.24
N GLN A 225 0.62 10.98 11.93
CA GLN A 225 0.76 12.32 11.33
C GLN A 225 -0.48 13.22 11.51
N TYR A 226 -1.70 12.65 11.50
CA TYR A 226 -2.91 13.40 11.89
C TYR A 226 -2.82 13.95 13.33
N PHE A 227 -2.42 13.11 14.28
CA PHE A 227 -2.27 13.48 15.69
C PHE A 227 -1.14 14.50 15.87
N THR A 228 0.03 14.25 15.29
CA THR A 228 1.19 15.14 15.42
C THR A 228 0.95 16.50 14.76
N THR A 229 0.22 16.55 13.64
CA THR A 229 -0.18 17.81 12.99
C THR A 229 -1.00 18.66 13.94
N VAL A 230 -2.01 18.07 14.59
CA VAL A 230 -2.84 18.79 15.57
C VAL A 230 -2.02 19.15 16.81
N ALA A 231 -1.25 18.23 17.38
CA ALA A 231 -0.46 18.47 18.58
C ALA A 231 0.57 19.61 18.39
N ASN A 232 1.21 19.69 17.23
CA ASN A 232 2.08 20.80 16.86
C ASN A 232 1.32 22.14 16.78
N ALA A 233 0.11 22.13 16.21
CA ALA A 233 -0.74 23.32 16.16
C ALA A 233 -1.21 23.76 17.57
N VAL A 234 -1.54 22.81 18.45
CA VAL A 234 -1.85 23.10 19.87
C VAL A 234 -0.62 23.73 20.54
N ALA A 235 0.57 23.15 20.37
CA ALA A 235 1.81 23.69 20.93
C ALA A 235 2.09 25.13 20.49
N LYS A 236 1.80 25.43 19.21
CA LYS A 236 1.94 26.78 18.63
C LYS A 236 0.89 27.74 19.15
N GLU A 237 -0.38 27.39 19.12
CA GLU A 237 -1.48 28.35 19.34
C GLU A 237 -1.94 28.40 20.80
N LYS A 238 -1.93 27.26 21.50
CA LYS A 238 -2.35 27.07 22.90
C LYS A 238 -1.33 26.22 23.70
N PRO A 239 -0.13 26.75 24.01
CA PRO A 239 0.94 25.99 24.65
C PRO A 239 0.57 25.42 26.03
N GLU A 240 -0.35 26.05 26.77
CA GLU A 240 -0.91 25.51 28.01
C GLU A 240 -1.68 24.20 27.76
N TYR A 241 -2.54 24.17 26.73
CA TYR A 241 -3.31 22.96 26.39
C TYR A 241 -2.40 21.84 25.92
N PHE A 242 -1.28 22.16 25.26
CA PHE A 242 -0.27 21.18 24.88
C PHE A 242 0.36 20.51 26.11
N LEU A 243 0.76 21.30 27.11
CA LEU A 243 1.34 20.78 28.34
C LEU A 243 0.31 19.97 29.14
N ARG A 244 -0.94 20.43 29.19
CA ARG A 244 -2.03 19.71 29.84
C ARG A 244 -2.36 18.39 29.14
N LEU A 245 -2.36 18.34 27.80
CA LEU A 245 -2.51 17.10 27.04
C LEU A 245 -1.39 16.10 27.38
N ALA A 246 -0.15 16.57 27.56
CA ALA A 246 0.97 15.71 27.93
C ALA A 246 0.91 15.15 29.36
N GLU A 247 0.24 15.85 30.28
CA GLU A 247 -0.10 15.34 31.61
C GLU A 247 -1.22 14.30 31.53
N ASP A 248 -2.28 14.63 30.79
CA ASP A 248 -3.50 13.82 30.70
C ASP A 248 -3.36 12.56 29.83
N LEU A 249 -2.39 12.52 28.91
CA LEU A 249 -2.15 11.43 27.96
C LEU A 249 -0.71 10.90 28.08
N PRO A 250 -0.32 10.32 29.23
CA PRO A 250 1.06 9.89 29.47
C PRO A 250 1.54 8.85 28.45
N GLU A 251 0.66 7.98 27.94
CA GLU A 251 0.95 6.95 26.94
C GLU A 251 1.29 7.53 25.56
N SER A 252 0.76 8.72 25.24
CA SER A 252 1.00 9.41 23.95
C SER A 252 2.06 10.50 24.06
N ARG A 253 2.63 10.72 25.26
CA ARG A 253 3.52 11.84 25.57
C ARG A 253 4.71 11.94 24.63
N GLN A 254 5.37 10.81 24.34
CA GLN A 254 6.53 10.79 23.46
C GLN A 254 6.18 11.29 22.05
N ILE A 255 5.08 10.79 21.46
CA ILE A 255 4.62 11.21 20.13
C ILE A 255 4.20 12.69 20.15
N LEU A 256 3.53 13.12 21.22
CA LEU A 256 3.15 14.51 21.43
C LEU A 256 4.38 15.44 21.52
N PHE A 257 5.42 15.07 22.26
CA PHE A 257 6.67 15.84 22.33
C PHE A 257 7.41 15.86 20.98
N GLN A 258 7.42 14.73 20.28
CA GLN A 258 8.05 14.63 18.96
C GLN A 258 7.35 15.44 17.89
N SER A 259 6.05 15.69 18.05
CA SER A 259 5.24 16.48 17.11
C SER A 259 5.64 17.94 16.99
N VAL A 260 6.23 18.51 18.04
CA VAL A 260 6.48 19.96 18.12
C VAL A 260 7.65 20.37 17.24
N ASP A 261 7.43 21.30 16.31
CA ASP A 261 8.52 21.82 15.47
C ASP A 261 9.65 22.42 16.31
N LYS A 262 10.90 22.20 15.89
CA LYS A 262 12.12 22.67 16.59
C LYS A 262 12.39 24.16 16.36
N THR A 263 11.37 25.00 16.51
CA THR A 263 11.50 26.44 16.34
C THR A 263 11.61 27.11 17.70
N ARG A 264 12.58 28.03 17.82
CA ARG A 264 12.79 28.82 19.05
C ARG A 264 11.51 29.51 19.54
N PRO A 265 10.67 30.13 18.68
CA PRO A 265 9.43 30.78 19.11
C PRO A 265 8.45 29.84 19.83
N VAL A 266 8.28 28.60 19.35
CA VAL A 266 7.36 27.63 19.98
C VAL A 266 7.92 27.18 21.33
N PHE A 267 9.22 26.92 21.40
CA PHE A 267 9.89 26.51 22.65
C PHE A 267 9.82 27.61 23.71
N ASP A 268 10.02 28.87 23.32
CA ASP A 268 9.95 30.01 24.24
C ASP A 268 8.51 30.21 24.76
N ARG A 269 7.50 30.03 23.90
CA ARG A 269 6.08 30.06 24.32
C ARG A 269 5.73 28.93 25.29
N ILE A 270 6.19 27.70 25.05
CA ILE A 270 5.99 26.57 25.97
C ILE A 270 6.70 26.83 27.31
N ARG A 271 7.92 27.39 27.28
CA ARG A 271 8.68 27.71 28.50
C ARG A 271 7.96 28.74 29.35
N ALA A 272 7.35 29.73 28.72
CA ALA A 272 6.66 30.84 29.36
C ALA A 272 5.31 30.48 30.01
N VAL A 273 4.76 29.28 29.75
CA VAL A 273 3.53 28.83 30.41
C VAL A 273 3.77 28.61 31.91
N GLU A 274 2.94 29.21 32.75
CA GLU A 274 2.98 28.99 34.20
C GLU A 274 2.51 27.57 34.57
N GLY A 275 3.13 26.95 35.59
CA GLY A 275 2.83 25.57 35.98
C GLY A 275 3.56 24.49 35.15
N TYR A 276 3.11 23.23 35.25
CA TYR A 276 3.58 22.08 34.47
C TYR A 276 5.08 21.76 34.56
N ALA A 277 5.73 22.02 35.71
CA ALA A 277 7.19 21.95 35.84
C ALA A 277 7.78 20.59 35.44
N ALA A 278 7.17 19.49 35.89
CA ALA A 278 7.61 18.13 35.55
C ALA A 278 7.49 17.83 34.06
N VAL A 279 6.36 18.20 33.43
CA VAL A 279 6.12 17.96 32.00
C VAL A 279 6.98 18.86 31.12
N LYS A 280 7.15 20.14 31.47
CA LYS A 280 8.09 21.03 30.77
C LYS A 280 9.51 20.48 30.82
N LYS A 281 9.96 20.03 32.00
CA LYS A 281 11.28 19.41 32.14
C LYS A 281 11.41 18.20 31.21
N ALA A 282 10.44 17.27 31.25
CA ALA A 282 10.45 16.09 30.38
C ALA A 282 10.45 16.44 28.88
N PHE A 283 9.66 17.43 28.48
CA PHE A 283 9.62 17.94 27.10
C PHE A 283 10.99 18.47 26.68
N PHE A 284 11.59 19.38 27.46
CA PHE A 284 12.88 19.95 27.10
C PHE A 284 14.01 18.94 27.18
N ASP A 285 13.98 17.96 28.10
CA ASP A 285 14.96 16.87 28.15
C ASP A 285 14.90 16.01 26.88
N GLU A 286 13.70 15.60 26.44
CA GLU A 286 13.52 14.81 25.22
C GLU A 286 13.95 15.59 23.97
N ARG A 287 13.71 16.91 23.95
CA ARG A 287 14.07 17.77 22.80
C ARG A 287 15.52 18.26 22.84
N ALA A 288 16.18 18.31 24.01
CA ALA A 288 17.56 18.76 24.19
C ALA A 288 18.57 17.84 23.51
N GLY A 289 18.32 16.52 23.50
CA GLY A 289 19.12 15.53 22.77
C GLY A 289 19.17 15.76 21.24
N MET A 290 18.33 16.65 20.71
CA MET A 290 18.30 17.03 19.29
C MET A 290 18.70 18.48 19.02
N TYR A 291 19.07 19.26 20.04
CA TYR A 291 19.31 20.71 19.98
C TYR A 291 20.79 21.12 20.13
N THR A 292 21.71 20.15 20.19
CA THR A 292 23.17 20.40 20.33
C THR A 292 23.82 21.02 19.09
N GLY A 293 23.09 21.21 17.98
CA GLY A 293 23.61 21.83 16.75
C GLY A 293 23.53 23.36 16.67
N PHE A 294 22.83 24.05 17.59
CA PHE A 294 22.55 25.49 17.46
C PHE A 294 23.24 26.40 18.48
N TYR A 295 24.05 25.85 19.39
CA TYR A 295 24.87 26.62 20.33
C TYR A 295 26.38 26.44 20.09
N LYS A 296 26.79 26.62 18.82
CA LYS A 296 28.14 27.09 18.48
C LYS A 296 28.01 28.37 17.66
N LYS A 297 27.89 29.49 18.39
CA LYS A 297 28.42 30.79 17.98
C LYS A 297 29.00 31.42 19.23
#